data_AF-A0A3D0P5K6-F1
#
_entry.id   AF-A0A3D0P5K6-F1
#
_cell.length_a   1.000
_cell.length_b   1.000
_cell.length_c   1.000
_cell.angle_alpha   90.00
_cell.angle_beta   90.00
_cell.angle_gamma   90.00
#
_symmetry.space_group_name_H-M   'P 1'
#
loop_
_entity.id
_entity.type
_entity.pdbx_description
1 polymer ?
#
loop_
_entity_poly.entity_id
_entity_poly.type
_entity_poly.pdbx_seq_one_letter_code
_entity_poly.pdbx_strand_id
1 'polypeptide(L)'
;MNQTNYLLIALMSLLLMVSVSSESHASEKLRLTGQVTEIVVVEEDTKTVRLKMGFDLTVQNISDENVIIYKSDFALLSLNLFTLDKSGKELHLFSVGGRASNYESSEAILLQKELDKDLPPYDFTYLLGARESSSFKIETECVFLKSKISASANLSWDEISKAAPILIRLKLEVFPSYLKKQYESESFSAFELKNRWKTVGYLLLDDIVSEPVPLNLNDAVVKTDSQN
;
A
#
# COMPACT_ATOMS: atom_id res chain seq x y z
N MET A 1 2.04 -19.77 -34.80
CA MET A 1 2.03 -19.26 -33.41
C MET A 1 1.42 -20.33 -32.53
N ASN A 2 2.23 -20.92 -31.64
CA ASN A 2 1.90 -22.18 -30.97
C ASN A 2 1.07 -21.95 -29.70
N GLN A 3 -0.03 -22.69 -29.56
CA GLN A 3 -0.94 -22.68 -28.41
C GLN A 3 -0.24 -22.99 -27.07
N THR A 4 0.95 -23.59 -27.09
CA THR A 4 1.76 -23.89 -25.91
C THR A 4 2.25 -22.67 -25.14
N ASN A 5 2.41 -21.51 -25.78
CA ASN A 5 2.86 -20.30 -25.09
C ASN A 5 1.76 -19.66 -24.22
N TYR A 6 0.49 -19.80 -24.58
CA TYR A 6 -0.62 -19.25 -23.80
C TYR A 6 -0.86 -20.04 -22.50
N LEU A 7 -0.65 -21.35 -22.53
CA LEU A 7 -0.83 -22.20 -21.36
C LEU A 7 0.23 -21.90 -20.28
N LEU A 8 1.47 -21.60 -20.69
CA LEU A 8 2.58 -21.27 -19.80
C LEU A 8 2.42 -19.89 -19.13
N ILE A 9 1.90 -18.90 -19.87
CA ILE A 9 1.57 -17.59 -19.31
C ILE A 9 0.43 -17.70 -18.29
N ALA A 10 -0.63 -18.45 -18.62
CA ALA A 10 -1.75 -18.68 -17.69
C ALA A 10 -1.34 -19.48 -16.44
N LEU A 11 -0.42 -20.46 -16.57
CA LEU A 11 0.08 -21.23 -15.43
C LEU A 11 0.97 -20.39 -14.50
N MET A 12 1.78 -19.47 -15.03
CA MET A 12 2.56 -18.54 -14.20
C MET A 12 1.66 -17.55 -13.46
N SER A 13 0.54 -17.10 -14.05
CA SER A 13 -0.46 -16.29 -13.35
C SER A 13 -1.12 -17.04 -12.20
N LEU A 14 -1.31 -18.36 -12.32
CA LEU A 14 -1.93 -19.18 -11.28
C LEU A 14 -0.94 -19.55 -10.15
N LEU A 15 0.36 -19.68 -10.45
CA LEU A 15 1.38 -20.04 -9.46
C LEU A 15 1.83 -18.88 -8.55
N LEU A 16 1.54 -17.63 -8.93
CA LEU A 16 1.87 -16.43 -8.13
C LEU A 16 0.92 -16.21 -6.92
N MET A 17 -0.09 -17.07 -6.73
CA MET A 17 -1.08 -16.96 -5.66
C MET A 17 -0.69 -17.66 -4.34
N VAL A 18 0.47 -18.34 -4.26
CA VAL A 18 0.82 -19.16 -3.09
C VAL A 18 2.16 -18.75 -2.49
N SER A 19 2.21 -17.52 -1.97
CA SER A 19 3.26 -17.06 -1.06
C SER A 19 2.61 -16.38 0.14
N VAL A 20 1.91 -17.16 0.97
CA VAL A 20 1.28 -16.68 2.21
C VAL A 20 2.38 -16.38 3.24
N SER A 21 2.94 -15.19 3.16
CA SER A 21 3.81 -14.63 4.18
C SER A 21 2.95 -13.96 5.25
N SER A 22 2.70 -14.62 6.39
CA SER A 22 2.12 -14.05 7.62
C SER A 22 1.27 -12.80 7.37
N GLU A 23 0.22 -12.95 6.57
CA GLU A 23 -0.54 -11.81 6.09
C GLU A 23 -1.35 -11.22 7.26
N SER A 24 -1.51 -9.90 7.29
CA SER A 24 -2.36 -9.26 8.30
C SER A 24 -3.79 -9.82 8.19
N HIS A 25 -4.55 -9.86 9.29
CA HIS A 25 -5.96 -10.26 9.27
C HIS A 25 -6.82 -9.43 8.29
N ALA A 26 -6.32 -8.26 7.83
CA ALA A 26 -6.91 -7.50 6.74
C ALA A 26 -7.04 -8.30 5.43
N SER A 27 -6.03 -9.11 5.09
CA SER A 27 -5.99 -9.92 3.87
C SER A 27 -7.11 -10.95 3.77
N GLU A 28 -7.71 -11.35 4.91
CA GLU A 28 -8.82 -12.32 4.95
C GLU A 28 -10.14 -11.70 4.46
N LYS A 29 -10.27 -10.37 4.50
CA LYS A 29 -11.53 -9.67 4.18
C LYS A 29 -11.41 -8.69 3.04
N LEU A 30 -10.24 -8.08 2.86
CA LEU A 30 -9.99 -7.11 1.82
C LEU A 30 -8.84 -7.56 0.93
N ARG A 31 -9.00 -7.31 -0.36
CA ARG A 31 -7.96 -7.48 -1.37
C ARG A 31 -7.60 -6.12 -1.94
N LEU A 32 -6.31 -5.78 -1.97
CA LEU A 32 -5.81 -4.57 -2.59
C LEU A 32 -5.03 -4.92 -3.85
N THR A 33 -5.50 -4.41 -4.99
CA THR A 33 -4.86 -4.59 -6.30
C THR A 33 -4.59 -3.23 -6.92
N GLY A 34 -3.80 -3.18 -7.98
CA GLY A 34 -3.59 -1.93 -8.69
C GLY A 34 -2.54 -2.01 -9.79
N GLN A 35 -2.24 -0.85 -10.34
CA GLN A 35 -1.28 -0.67 -11.42
C GLN A 35 -0.52 0.65 -11.27
N VAL A 36 0.72 0.66 -11.76
CA VAL A 36 1.49 1.89 -11.89
C VAL A 36 0.92 2.69 -13.06
N THR A 37 0.55 3.94 -12.83
CA THR A 37 0.02 4.84 -13.86
C THR A 37 1.03 5.87 -14.35
N GLU A 38 2.01 6.20 -13.52
CA GLU A 38 3.01 7.23 -13.82
C GLU A 38 4.34 6.88 -13.15
N ILE A 39 5.45 7.08 -13.87
CA ILE A 39 6.80 7.09 -13.32
C ILE A 39 7.52 8.30 -13.92
N VAL A 40 7.94 9.23 -13.08
CA VAL A 40 8.62 10.47 -13.50
C VAL A 40 9.92 10.61 -12.75
N VAL A 41 11.01 10.84 -13.47
CA VAL A 41 12.26 11.30 -12.85
C VAL A 41 12.09 12.77 -12.51
N VAL A 42 11.97 13.06 -11.22
CA VAL A 42 11.75 14.42 -10.69
C VAL A 42 13.08 15.14 -10.49
N GLU A 43 14.09 14.40 -10.04
CA GLU A 43 15.43 14.93 -9.75
C GLU A 43 16.44 13.82 -9.97
N GLU A 44 17.55 14.15 -10.62
CA GLU A 44 18.69 13.26 -10.75
C GLU A 44 19.98 14.04 -10.51
N ASP A 45 20.76 13.62 -9.52
CA ASP A 45 22.06 14.21 -9.22
C ASP A 45 23.16 13.14 -9.26
N THR A 46 24.36 13.50 -8.79
CA THR A 46 25.52 12.58 -8.79
C THR A 46 25.39 11.42 -7.81
N LYS A 47 24.48 11.49 -6.83
CA LYS A 47 24.33 10.54 -5.73
C LYS A 47 22.99 9.83 -5.72
N THR A 48 21.96 10.44 -6.28
CA THR A 48 20.57 10.04 -6.10
C THR A 48 19.76 10.14 -7.39
N VAL A 49 18.70 9.35 -7.43
CA VAL A 49 17.61 9.44 -8.41
C VAL A 49 16.32 9.53 -7.62
N ARG A 50 15.54 10.59 -7.83
CA ARG A 50 14.22 10.77 -7.23
C ARG A 50 13.16 10.48 -8.28
N LEU A 51 12.33 9.48 -8.00
CA LEU A 51 11.19 9.12 -8.83
C LEU A 51 9.89 9.51 -8.13
N LYS A 52 8.99 10.16 -8.86
CA LYS A 52 7.57 10.20 -8.53
C LYS A 52 6.90 9.00 -9.19
N MET A 53 6.09 8.28 -8.42
CA MET A 53 5.30 7.15 -8.90
C MET A 53 3.83 7.37 -8.57
N GLY A 54 2.98 7.27 -9.59
CA GLY A 54 1.53 7.29 -9.47
C GLY A 54 0.94 5.88 -9.57
N PHE A 55 -0.09 5.63 -8.76
CA PHE A 55 -0.77 4.34 -8.71
C PHE A 55 -2.28 4.54 -8.80
N ASP A 56 -2.93 3.64 -9.54
CA ASP A 56 -4.38 3.44 -9.49
C ASP A 56 -4.64 2.12 -8.76
N LEU A 57 -5.28 2.22 -7.60
CA LEU A 57 -5.48 1.12 -6.67
C LEU A 57 -6.96 0.83 -6.51
N THR A 58 -7.29 -0.45 -6.32
CA THR A 58 -8.64 -0.90 -6.03
C THR A 58 -8.62 -1.77 -4.78
N VAL A 59 -9.35 -1.33 -3.77
CA VAL A 59 -9.69 -2.14 -2.60
C VAL A 59 -11.01 -2.86 -2.86
N GLN A 60 -11.02 -4.18 -2.69
CA GLN A 60 -12.20 -5.02 -2.85
C GLN A 60 -12.52 -5.73 -1.54
N ASN A 61 -13.77 -5.69 -1.12
CA ASN A 61 -14.27 -6.56 -0.06
C ASN A 61 -14.48 -7.98 -0.60
N ILE A 62 -13.67 -8.91 -0.16
CA ILE A 62 -13.75 -10.33 -0.55
C ILE A 62 -14.52 -11.19 0.46
N SER A 63 -15.08 -10.58 1.51
CA SER A 63 -15.94 -11.24 2.48
C SER A 63 -17.43 -11.10 2.14
N ASP A 64 -18.27 -11.79 2.90
CA ASP A 64 -19.74 -11.74 2.77
C ASP A 64 -20.39 -10.77 3.79
N GLU A 65 -19.58 -10.01 4.53
CA GLU A 65 -20.04 -8.98 5.47
C GLU A 65 -19.57 -7.59 5.03
N ASN A 66 -20.22 -6.55 5.53
CA ASN A 66 -19.76 -5.18 5.30
C ASN A 66 -18.44 -4.95 6.03
N VAL A 67 -17.50 -4.23 5.40
CA VAL A 67 -16.24 -3.83 6.02
C VAL A 67 -16.19 -2.31 6.14
N ILE A 68 -15.87 -1.83 7.34
CA ILE A 68 -15.68 -0.40 7.64
C ILE A 68 -14.18 -0.13 7.62
N ILE A 69 -13.76 0.79 6.75
CA ILE A 69 -12.39 1.31 6.70
C ILE A 69 -12.39 2.83 6.87
N TYR A 70 -11.30 3.39 7.35
CA TYR A 70 -11.16 4.83 7.48
C TYR A 70 -11.06 5.51 6.10
N LYS A 71 -11.81 6.60 5.92
CA LYS A 71 -11.80 7.45 4.74
C LYS A 71 -10.79 8.57 4.94
N SER A 72 -9.52 8.21 5.00
CA SER A 72 -8.46 9.14 4.59
C SER A 72 -8.02 8.81 3.18
N ASP A 73 -7.34 9.77 2.56
CA ASP A 73 -6.33 9.42 1.57
C ASP A 73 -5.45 8.36 2.23
N PHE A 74 -5.54 7.11 1.78
CA PHE A 74 -4.87 6.00 2.44
C PHE A 74 -3.38 6.32 2.57
N ALA A 75 -2.90 6.44 3.82
CA ALA A 75 -1.51 6.81 4.03
C ALA A 75 -0.62 5.63 3.61
N LEU A 76 0.32 5.89 2.70
CA LEU A 76 1.31 4.90 2.30
C LEU A 76 2.29 4.70 3.46
N LEU A 77 2.20 3.55 4.14
CA LEU A 77 3.09 3.20 5.24
C LEU A 77 4.43 2.68 4.73
N SER A 78 4.41 1.88 3.68
CA SER A 78 5.63 1.43 3.02
C SER A 78 5.43 1.05 1.57
N LEU A 79 6.52 1.18 0.81
CA LEU A 79 6.68 0.71 -0.55
C LEU A 79 7.88 -0.23 -0.56
N ASN A 80 7.67 -1.45 -1.04
CA ASN A 80 8.70 -2.48 -1.13
C ASN A 80 8.87 -2.91 -2.58
N LEU A 81 10.05 -2.70 -3.14
CA LEU A 81 10.48 -3.24 -4.42
C LEU A 81 11.16 -4.58 -4.21
N PHE A 82 10.80 -5.56 -5.02
CA PHE A 82 11.42 -6.86 -5.04
C PHE A 82 11.45 -7.43 -6.46
N THR A 83 12.29 -8.44 -6.66
CA THR A 83 12.27 -9.29 -7.86
C THR A 83 12.03 -10.73 -7.46
N LEU A 84 11.87 -11.62 -8.44
CA LEU A 84 11.72 -13.05 -8.23
C LEU A 84 12.96 -13.76 -8.74
N ASP A 85 13.51 -14.67 -7.93
CA ASP A 85 14.57 -15.55 -8.40
C ASP A 85 14.02 -16.67 -9.30
N LYS A 86 14.90 -17.55 -9.80
CA LYS A 86 14.51 -18.67 -10.67
C LYS A 86 13.55 -19.67 -10.01
N SER A 87 13.49 -19.69 -8.68
CA SER A 87 12.57 -20.53 -7.91
C SER A 87 11.25 -19.83 -7.57
N GLY A 88 11.09 -18.55 -7.98
CA GLY A 88 9.94 -17.72 -7.64
C GLY A 88 10.04 -17.11 -6.24
N LYS A 89 11.20 -17.20 -5.56
CA LYS A 89 11.39 -16.59 -4.25
C LYS A 89 11.65 -15.09 -4.41
N GLU A 90 11.04 -14.31 -3.53
CA GLU A 90 11.21 -12.87 -3.48
C GLU A 90 12.61 -12.48 -3.02
N LEU A 91 13.25 -11.62 -3.81
CA LEU A 91 14.50 -10.96 -3.50
C LEU A 91 14.25 -9.47 -3.32
N HIS A 92 14.45 -8.99 -2.10
CA HIS A 92 14.30 -7.59 -1.75
C HIS A 92 15.28 -6.70 -2.54
N LEU A 93 14.75 -5.62 -3.14
CA LEU A 93 15.55 -4.64 -3.87
C LEU A 93 15.63 -3.32 -3.09
N PHE A 94 14.49 -2.83 -2.61
CA PHE A 94 14.38 -1.54 -1.95
C PHE A 94 13.15 -1.50 -1.06
N SER A 95 13.26 -0.88 0.11
CA SER A 95 12.12 -0.56 0.95
C SER A 95 12.24 0.86 1.47
N VAL A 96 11.11 1.57 1.45
CA VAL A 96 10.92 2.85 2.11
C VAL A 96 9.60 2.79 2.86
N GLY A 97 9.55 3.44 4.01
CA GLY A 97 8.34 3.52 4.79
C GLY A 97 8.48 4.46 5.96
N GLY A 98 7.34 4.88 6.48
CA GLY A 98 7.24 5.78 7.62
C GLY A 98 5.87 5.68 8.23
N ARG A 99 5.77 6.05 9.50
CA ARG A 99 4.48 6.26 10.16
C ARG A 99 4.36 7.73 10.47
N ALA A 100 3.19 8.30 10.21
CA ALA A 100 2.91 9.65 10.67
C ALA A 100 3.06 9.72 12.20
N SER A 101 3.73 10.76 12.69
CA SER A 101 3.99 10.96 14.11
C SER A 101 3.24 12.18 14.65
N ASN A 102 1.92 12.23 14.47
CA ASN A 102 1.08 13.38 14.87
C ASN A 102 0.12 12.99 16.00
N TYR A 103 0.67 12.52 17.13
CA TYR A 103 -0.08 11.88 18.20
C TYR A 103 -0.90 12.82 19.10
N GLU A 104 -0.65 14.13 19.08
CA GLU A 104 -1.23 15.12 20.03
C GLU A 104 -1.82 16.35 19.34
N SER A 105 -2.10 16.26 18.04
CA SER A 105 -2.65 17.39 17.31
C SER A 105 -4.15 17.60 17.63
N SER A 106 -4.64 18.84 17.48
CA SER A 106 -6.06 19.14 17.73
C SER A 106 -6.97 18.35 16.78
N GLU A 107 -6.48 18.06 15.57
CA GLU A 107 -7.12 17.23 14.56
C GLU A 107 -7.30 15.78 15.03
N ALA A 108 -6.32 15.22 15.73
CA ALA A 108 -6.42 13.87 16.29
C ALA A 108 -7.52 13.78 17.36
N ILE A 109 -7.64 14.81 18.22
CA ILE A 109 -8.68 14.88 19.27
C ILE A 109 -10.07 15.03 18.63
N LEU A 110 -10.20 15.89 17.61
CA LEU A 110 -11.47 16.07 16.90
C LEU A 110 -11.88 14.78 16.19
N LEU A 111 -10.94 14.11 15.53
CA LEU A 111 -11.20 12.85 14.85
C LEU A 111 -11.68 11.77 15.83
N GLN A 112 -11.10 11.67 17.03
CA GLN A 112 -11.58 10.72 18.03
C GLN A 112 -13.02 10.97 18.43
N LYS A 113 -13.40 12.22 18.71
CA LYS A 113 -14.78 12.58 19.05
C LYS A 113 -15.76 12.20 17.94
N GLU A 114 -15.33 12.35 16.69
CA GLU A 114 -16.13 11.95 15.52
C GLU A 114 -16.27 10.44 15.39
N LEU A 115 -15.17 9.69 15.61
CA LEU A 115 -15.18 8.24 15.62
C LEU A 115 -15.89 7.66 16.85
N ASP A 116 -16.04 8.41 17.94
CA ASP A 116 -16.73 7.93 19.14
C ASP A 116 -18.27 7.92 19.04
N LYS A 117 -18.82 8.32 17.89
CA LYS A 117 -20.27 8.30 17.64
C LYS A 117 -20.83 6.87 17.57
N ASP A 118 -22.14 6.75 17.80
CA ASP A 118 -22.88 5.47 17.77
C ASP A 118 -22.80 4.74 16.43
N LEU A 119 -22.77 5.50 15.34
CA LEU A 119 -22.65 4.98 13.98
C LEU A 119 -21.33 5.42 13.35
N PRO A 120 -20.76 4.62 12.43
CA PRO A 120 -19.60 5.04 11.65
C PRO A 120 -19.89 6.36 10.92
N PRO A 121 -19.12 7.42 11.18
CA PRO A 121 -19.35 8.71 10.53
C PRO A 121 -19.03 8.61 9.03
N TYR A 122 -20.02 8.92 8.19
CA TYR A 122 -19.91 8.80 6.72
C TYR A 122 -18.78 9.64 6.10
N ASP A 123 -18.46 10.78 6.70
CA ASP A 123 -17.41 11.67 6.20
C ASP A 123 -16.00 11.10 6.45
N PHE A 124 -15.85 10.23 7.46
CA PHE A 124 -14.57 9.69 7.91
C PHE A 124 -14.45 8.17 7.71
N THR A 125 -15.47 7.50 7.19
CA THR A 125 -15.44 6.06 6.97
C THR A 125 -15.96 5.70 5.58
N TYR A 126 -15.36 4.68 4.97
CA TYR A 126 -15.95 3.96 3.86
C TYR A 126 -16.59 2.69 4.40
N LEU A 127 -17.87 2.49 4.05
CA LEU A 127 -18.55 1.22 4.23
C LEU A 127 -18.48 0.48 2.89
N LEU A 128 -17.65 -0.56 2.80
CA LEU A 128 -17.60 -1.45 1.65
C LEU A 128 -18.57 -2.60 1.89
N GLY A 129 -19.66 -2.63 1.12
CA GLY A 129 -20.59 -3.76 1.13
C GLY A 129 -19.93 -5.06 0.70
N ALA A 130 -20.60 -6.18 0.95
CA ALA A 130 -20.13 -7.48 0.51
C ALA A 130 -19.85 -7.47 -1.00
N ARG A 131 -18.66 -7.91 -1.41
CA ARG A 131 -18.20 -7.95 -2.81
C ARG A 131 -18.05 -6.59 -3.51
N GLU A 132 -18.26 -5.48 -2.80
CA GLU A 132 -18.04 -4.15 -3.35
C GLU A 132 -16.55 -3.82 -3.47
N SER A 133 -16.25 -2.86 -4.34
CA SER A 133 -14.90 -2.35 -4.55
C SER A 133 -14.90 -0.83 -4.63
N SER A 134 -13.79 -0.22 -4.22
CA SER A 134 -13.54 1.21 -4.37
C SER A 134 -12.17 1.44 -4.98
N SER A 135 -12.09 2.33 -5.96
CA SER A 135 -10.85 2.70 -6.64
C SER A 135 -10.42 4.10 -6.25
N PHE A 136 -9.11 4.28 -6.11
CA PHE A 136 -8.51 5.54 -5.70
C PHE A 136 -7.09 5.65 -6.25
N LYS A 137 -6.60 6.88 -6.34
CA LYS A 137 -5.25 7.16 -6.81
C LYS A 137 -4.36 7.59 -5.66
N ILE A 138 -3.12 7.12 -5.68
CA ILE A 138 -2.09 7.61 -4.76
C ILE A 138 -0.83 7.97 -5.54
N GLU A 139 -0.05 8.90 -4.99
CA GLU A 139 1.25 9.26 -5.51
C GLU A 139 2.27 9.17 -4.39
N THR A 140 3.50 8.77 -4.72
CA THR A 140 4.62 8.80 -3.78
C THR A 140 5.90 9.18 -4.50
N GLU A 141 6.83 9.77 -3.76
CA GLU A 141 8.19 9.95 -4.21
C GLU A 141 9.12 8.93 -3.55
N CYS A 142 10.10 8.43 -4.28
CA CYS A 142 11.14 7.54 -3.78
C CYS A 142 12.51 8.08 -4.19
N VAL A 143 13.42 8.10 -3.23
CA VAL A 143 14.82 8.51 -3.46
C VAL A 143 15.70 7.26 -3.43
N PHE A 144 16.33 6.98 -4.57
CA PHE A 144 17.27 5.89 -4.73
C PHE A 144 18.71 6.41 -4.68
N LEU A 145 19.59 5.66 -4.04
CA LEU A 145 21.02 5.97 -4.03
C LEU A 145 21.70 5.30 -5.23
N LYS A 146 22.51 6.04 -5.99
CA LYS A 146 23.28 5.50 -7.12
C LYS A 146 24.38 4.54 -6.69
N SER A 147 24.91 4.70 -5.47
CA SER A 147 25.92 3.82 -4.90
C SER A 147 25.43 3.16 -3.61
N LYS A 148 25.91 1.93 -3.37
CA LYS A 148 25.56 1.18 -2.17
C LYS A 148 26.28 1.76 -0.95
N ILE A 149 25.52 2.12 0.06
CA ILE A 149 26.06 2.45 1.39
C ILE A 149 26.09 1.16 2.20
N SER A 150 27.22 0.85 2.84
CA SER A 150 27.48 -0.44 3.52
C SER A 150 26.47 -0.83 4.60
N ALA A 151 25.75 0.14 5.17
CA ALA A 151 24.74 -0.07 6.21
C ALA A 151 23.30 -0.24 5.67
N SER A 152 23.07 -0.05 4.37
CA SER A 152 21.73 -0.13 3.78
C SER A 152 21.40 -1.55 3.35
N ALA A 153 20.20 -2.02 3.72
CA ALA A 153 19.62 -3.25 3.17
C ALA A 153 19.11 -3.06 1.73
N ASN A 154 18.99 -1.81 1.26
CA ASN A 154 18.56 -1.49 -0.10
C ASN A 154 19.72 -1.61 -1.09
N LEU A 155 19.42 -2.13 -2.27
CA LEU A 155 20.34 -2.13 -3.41
C LEU A 155 20.49 -0.72 -3.99
N SER A 156 21.57 -0.51 -4.74
CA SER A 156 21.79 0.74 -5.48
C SER A 156 20.85 0.86 -6.67
N TRP A 157 20.63 2.08 -7.15
CA TRP A 157 19.85 2.35 -8.37
C TRP A 157 20.38 1.58 -9.58
N ASP A 158 21.71 1.45 -9.72
CA ASP A 158 22.35 0.71 -10.82
C ASP A 158 22.07 -0.79 -10.79
N GLU A 159 21.79 -1.34 -9.60
CA GLU A 159 21.37 -2.74 -9.42
C GLU A 159 19.86 -2.87 -9.65
N ILE A 160 19.06 -1.96 -9.09
CA ILE A 160 17.60 -1.95 -9.20
C ILE A 160 17.16 -1.78 -10.66
N SER A 161 17.75 -0.84 -11.40
CA SER A 161 17.40 -0.54 -12.79
C SER A 161 17.67 -1.70 -13.76
N LYS A 162 18.52 -2.65 -13.38
CA LYS A 162 18.85 -3.85 -14.16
C LYS A 162 18.05 -5.08 -13.72
N ALA A 163 17.32 -5.00 -12.61
CA ALA A 163 16.49 -6.09 -12.14
C ALA A 163 15.27 -6.27 -13.06
N ALA A 164 14.90 -7.52 -13.33
CA ALA A 164 13.72 -7.86 -14.12
C ALA A 164 13.19 -9.25 -13.71
N PRO A 165 11.89 -9.39 -13.42
CA PRO A 165 10.88 -8.33 -13.27
C PRO A 165 11.08 -7.53 -11.97
N ILE A 166 10.59 -6.29 -11.93
CA ILE A 166 10.47 -5.52 -10.67
C ILE A 166 9.00 -5.51 -10.28
N LEU A 167 8.74 -5.85 -9.02
CA LEU A 167 7.41 -5.90 -8.44
C LEU A 167 7.37 -4.95 -7.23
N ILE A 168 6.22 -4.32 -7.03
CA ILE A 168 5.94 -3.41 -5.91
C ILE A 168 4.90 -4.04 -5.01
N ARG A 169 5.15 -4.01 -3.70
CA ARG A 169 4.10 -4.14 -2.68
C ARG A 169 3.95 -2.84 -1.90
N LEU A 170 2.72 -2.36 -1.86
CA LEU A 170 2.32 -1.18 -1.11
C LEU A 170 1.63 -1.62 0.18
N LYS A 171 2.02 -1.03 1.30
CA LYS A 171 1.33 -1.18 2.57
C LYS A 171 0.60 0.11 2.90
N LEU A 172 -0.72 0.05 2.99
CA LEU A 172 -1.57 1.20 3.26
C LEU A 172 -2.14 1.15 4.68
N GLU A 173 -2.18 2.31 5.32
CA GLU A 173 -2.89 2.52 6.57
C GLU A 173 -4.37 2.71 6.28
N VAL A 174 -5.20 1.75 6.70
CA VAL A 174 -6.68 1.83 6.60
C VAL A 174 -7.34 2.31 7.90
N PHE A 175 -6.53 2.51 8.94
CA PHE A 175 -6.96 3.11 10.20
C PHE A 175 -5.78 3.86 10.84
N PRO A 176 -5.94 5.15 11.20
CA PRO A 176 -4.82 5.99 11.60
C PRO A 176 -4.07 5.46 12.83
N SER A 177 -2.79 5.13 12.68
CA SER A 177 -2.00 4.55 13.77
C SER A 177 -1.67 5.54 14.88
N TYR A 178 -1.78 6.86 14.64
CA TYR A 178 -1.62 7.83 15.71
C TYR A 178 -2.78 7.82 16.71
N LEU A 179 -3.95 7.34 16.30
CA LEU A 179 -5.03 7.02 17.22
C LEU A 179 -4.72 5.75 18.03
N LYS A 180 -3.73 4.94 17.60
CA LYS A 180 -3.35 3.70 18.29
C LYS A 180 -2.72 3.90 19.66
N LYS A 181 -1.96 4.98 19.86
CA LYS A 181 -1.33 5.25 21.17
C LYS A 181 -2.29 5.82 22.20
N GLN A 182 -3.37 6.47 21.78
CA GLN A 182 -4.38 6.97 22.71
C GLN A 182 -5.34 5.87 23.19
N TYR A 183 -5.22 4.63 22.69
CA TYR A 183 -5.95 3.46 23.19
C TYR A 183 -5.55 3.01 24.61
N GLU A 184 -4.53 3.61 25.20
CA GLU A 184 -4.18 3.41 26.62
C GLU A 184 -4.87 4.42 27.55
N SER A 185 -5.52 5.47 27.00
CA SER A 185 -6.40 6.33 27.80
C SER A 185 -7.81 5.73 27.83
N GLU A 186 -8.46 5.77 29.00
CA GLU A 186 -9.77 5.13 29.24
C GLU A 186 -10.92 5.64 28.34
N SER A 187 -10.72 6.70 27.56
CA SER A 187 -11.79 7.37 26.81
C SER A 187 -11.98 6.90 25.36
N PHE A 188 -11.03 6.15 24.78
CA PHE A 188 -11.17 5.68 23.40
C PHE A 188 -10.56 4.29 23.28
N SER A 189 -11.38 3.26 23.06
CA SER A 189 -10.93 1.87 22.94
C SER A 189 -11.28 1.28 21.58
N ALA A 190 -10.28 0.77 20.86
CA ALA A 190 -10.46 0.03 19.62
C ALA A 190 -11.45 -1.14 19.75
N PHE A 191 -11.47 -1.79 20.91
CA PHE A 191 -12.39 -2.88 21.21
C PHE A 191 -13.83 -2.39 21.35
N GLU A 192 -14.03 -1.29 22.07
CA GLU A 192 -15.35 -0.68 22.22
C GLU A 192 -15.89 -0.17 20.88
N LEU A 193 -15.02 0.46 20.08
CA LEU A 193 -15.38 0.94 18.74
C LEU A 193 -15.81 -0.21 17.82
N LYS A 194 -15.03 -1.30 17.79
CA LYS A 194 -15.40 -2.53 17.06
C LYS A 194 -16.75 -3.08 17.54
N ASN A 195 -16.98 -3.13 18.85
CA ASN A 195 -18.24 -3.65 19.41
C ASN A 195 -19.44 -2.76 19.11
N ARG A 196 -19.25 -1.44 19.12
CA ARG A 196 -20.29 -0.44 18.85
C ARG A 196 -20.76 -0.55 17.40
N TRP A 197 -19.83 -0.67 16.45
CA TRP A 197 -20.13 -0.65 15.02
C TRP A 197 -20.35 -2.03 14.40
N LYS A 198 -20.24 -3.12 15.17
CA LYS A 198 -20.40 -4.50 14.68
C LYS A 198 -21.75 -4.78 13.99
N THR A 199 -22.79 -4.04 14.32
CA THR A 199 -24.12 -4.17 13.70
C THR A 199 -24.15 -3.57 12.29
N VAL A 200 -23.23 -2.66 11.98
CA VAL A 200 -23.08 -2.03 10.67
C VAL A 200 -22.10 -2.81 9.80
N GLY A 201 -20.99 -3.29 10.38
CA GLY A 201 -19.99 -4.10 9.69
C GLY A 201 -18.75 -4.38 10.53
N TYR A 202 -17.78 -5.07 9.93
CA TYR A 202 -16.48 -5.34 10.53
C TYR A 202 -15.56 -4.12 10.40
N LEU A 203 -15.17 -3.52 11.53
CA LEU A 203 -14.18 -2.44 11.55
C LEU A 203 -12.76 -2.98 11.39
N LEU A 204 -12.13 -2.65 10.28
CA LEU A 204 -10.75 -3.02 10.00
C LEU A 204 -9.78 -1.98 10.59
N LEU A 205 -8.90 -2.44 11.48
CA LEU A 205 -7.87 -1.61 12.12
C LEU A 205 -6.45 -1.93 11.64
N ASP A 206 -6.29 -3.05 10.94
CA ASP A 206 -5.00 -3.54 10.47
C ASP A 206 -4.68 -2.98 9.09
N ASP A 207 -3.40 -2.67 8.87
CA ASP A 207 -2.90 -2.22 7.58
C ASP A 207 -3.22 -3.26 6.47
N ILE A 208 -3.48 -2.77 5.26
CA ILE A 208 -3.67 -3.61 4.07
C ILE A 208 -2.41 -3.62 3.21
N VAL A 209 -2.10 -4.77 2.62
CA VAL A 209 -0.95 -4.94 1.71
C VAL A 209 -1.48 -5.24 0.31
N SER A 210 -0.92 -4.58 -0.70
CA SER A 210 -1.29 -4.84 -2.08
C SER A 210 -0.76 -6.19 -2.55
N GLU A 211 -1.44 -6.76 -3.55
CA GLU A 211 -0.83 -7.74 -4.43
C GLU A 211 0.41 -7.14 -5.12
N PRO A 212 1.34 -7.99 -5.61
CA PRO A 212 2.47 -7.53 -6.40
C PRO A 212 2.03 -6.73 -7.63
N VAL A 213 2.42 -5.46 -7.69
CA VAL A 213 2.17 -4.59 -8.84
C VAL A 213 3.42 -4.55 -9.73
N PRO A 214 3.34 -4.92 -11.01
CA PRO A 214 4.49 -4.82 -11.92
C PRO A 214 4.98 -3.38 -12.08
N LEU A 215 6.29 -3.20 -12.03
CA LEU A 215 6.97 -1.93 -12.29
C LEU A 215 7.96 -2.10 -13.44
N ASN A 216 7.86 -1.22 -14.43
CA ASN A 216 8.83 -1.13 -15.50
C ASN A 216 9.51 0.24 -15.46
N LEU A 217 10.74 0.28 -14.95
CA LEU A 217 11.50 1.53 -14.83
C LEU A 217 11.87 2.16 -16.17
N ASN A 218 11.78 1.42 -17.29
CA ASN A 218 12.00 1.98 -18.62
C ASN A 218 10.87 2.93 -19.07
N ASP A 219 9.73 2.89 -18.39
CA ASP A 219 8.60 3.78 -18.66
C ASP A 219 8.77 5.14 -17.95
N ALA A 220 9.89 5.35 -17.23
CA ALA A 220 10.18 6.59 -16.53
C ALA A 220 10.40 7.75 -17.51
N VAL A 221 9.57 8.79 -17.40
CA VAL A 221 9.70 10.01 -18.20
C VAL A 221 10.57 11.03 -17.45
N VAL A 222 11.53 11.66 -18.13
CA VAL A 222 12.32 12.75 -17.57
C VAL A 222 11.50 14.04 -17.64
N LYS A 223 11.27 14.70 -16.50
CA LYS A 223 10.60 16.00 -16.48
C LYS A 223 11.57 17.05 -17.05
N THR A 224 11.33 17.50 -18.28
CA THR A 224 12.04 18.66 -18.85
C THR A 224 11.36 19.94 -18.40
N ASP A 225 12.12 20.89 -17.83
CA ASP A 225 11.67 22.17 -17.25
C ASP A 225 11.00 23.17 -18.23
N SER A 226 10.43 22.71 -19.34
CA SER A 226 9.87 23.55 -20.42
C SER A 226 8.37 23.80 -20.35
N GLN A 227 7.71 23.48 -19.23
CA GLN A 227 6.27 23.77 -19.04
C GLN A 227 6.02 24.31 -17.63
N ASN A 228 6.26 25.61 -17.46
CA ASN A 228 5.60 26.48 -16.48
C ASN A 228 5.31 27.81 -17.18
#